data_AF-A0A3D2E1L4-F1
#
_entry.id   AF-A0A3D2E1L4-F1
#
_cell.length_a   1.000
_cell.length_b   1.000
_cell.length_c   1.000
_cell.angle_alpha   90.00
_cell.angle_beta   90.00
_cell.angle_gamma   90.00
#
_symmetry.space_group_name_H-M   'P 1'
#
loop_
_entity.id
_entity.type
_entity.pdbx_description
1 polymer ?
#
loop_
_entity_poly.entity_id
_entity_poly.type
_entity_poly.pdbx_seq_one_letter_code
_entity_poly.pdbx_strand_id
1 'polypeptide(L)'
;MIIVEDTRQQTTKHKNIEKHFQSINQPSVRSKLIVGDYARLDNQTVSIDTKKDIVEISGNICGGQHERFRAECELARKCGIQLIVLIEEVPPKGDLDNWQSPKTKSGKPLTMVKGSVLKKAMATMSERYGVRFEFITKDKTAQRIIDILSTI
;
A
#
# COMPACT_ATOMS: atom_id res chain seq x y z
N MET A 1 -19.27 -6.27 7.59
CA MET A 1 -18.19 -5.35 7.99
C MET A 1 -18.33 -4.08 7.19
N ILE A 2 -18.19 -2.88 7.78
CA ILE A 2 -18.19 -1.61 7.04
C ILE A 2 -16.74 -1.15 6.89
N ILE A 3 -16.31 -0.88 5.65
CA ILE A 3 -14.97 -0.38 5.35
C ILE A 3 -15.00 1.15 5.34
N VAL A 4 -14.02 1.77 5.99
CA VAL A 4 -13.77 3.21 5.91
C VAL A 4 -12.72 3.45 4.83
N GLU A 5 -13.04 4.31 3.88
CA GLU A 5 -12.14 4.79 2.83
C GLU A 5 -11.66 6.20 3.17
N ASP A 6 -10.34 6.44 3.12
CA ASP A 6 -9.77 7.74 3.47
C ASP A 6 -10.27 8.87 2.55
N THR A 7 -10.62 10.01 3.14
CA THR A 7 -11.14 11.16 2.38
C THR A 7 -10.10 11.86 1.50
N ARG A 8 -8.80 11.76 1.84
CA ARG A 8 -7.70 12.34 1.04
C ARG A 8 -7.38 11.50 -0.19
N GLN A 9 -7.95 10.30 -0.28
CA GLN A 9 -7.81 9.43 -1.43
C GLN A 9 -8.48 10.06 -2.67
N GLN A 10 -7.75 10.05 -3.79
CA GLN A 10 -8.27 10.55 -5.07
C GLN A 10 -9.26 9.54 -5.65
N THR A 11 -10.51 9.97 -5.88
CA THR A 11 -11.63 9.14 -6.39
C THR A 11 -11.33 8.46 -7.73
N THR A 12 -10.37 8.97 -8.50
CA THR A 12 -9.99 8.39 -9.80
C THR A 12 -9.04 7.20 -9.69
N LYS A 13 -8.31 7.05 -8.58
CA LYS A 13 -7.27 6.02 -8.47
C LYS A 13 -7.84 4.62 -8.26
N HIS A 14 -8.95 4.46 -7.54
CA HIS A 14 -9.44 3.14 -7.07
C HIS A 14 -10.80 2.73 -7.61
N LYS A 15 -11.17 3.22 -8.80
CA LYS A 15 -12.41 2.79 -9.49
C LYS A 15 -12.58 1.27 -9.57
N ASN A 16 -11.48 0.52 -9.66
CA ASN A 16 -11.53 -0.95 -9.67
C ASN A 16 -11.96 -1.53 -8.32
N ILE A 17 -11.45 -0.97 -7.21
CA ILE A 17 -11.81 -1.39 -5.85
C ILE A 17 -13.26 -1.01 -5.56
N GLU A 18 -13.66 0.22 -5.88
CA GLU A 18 -15.04 0.69 -5.74
C GLU A 18 -16.02 -0.20 -6.52
N LYS A 19 -15.72 -0.51 -7.79
CA LYS A 19 -16.53 -1.42 -8.61
C LYS A 19 -16.63 -2.81 -8.00
N HIS A 20 -15.52 -3.33 -7.46
CA HIS A 20 -15.52 -4.64 -6.80
C HIS A 20 -16.42 -4.61 -5.56
N PHE A 21 -16.27 -3.61 -4.68
CA PHE A 21 -17.11 -3.45 -3.50
C PHE A 21 -18.59 -3.37 -3.85
N GLN A 22 -18.94 -2.61 -4.89
CA GLN A 22 -20.31 -2.52 -5.41
C GLN A 22 -20.81 -3.87 -5.93
N SER A 23 -19.99 -4.62 -6.68
CA SER A 23 -20.39 -5.90 -7.27
C SER A 23 -20.77 -6.98 -6.26
N ILE A 24 -20.21 -6.90 -5.04
CA ILE A 24 -20.46 -7.86 -3.96
C ILE A 24 -21.29 -7.26 -2.81
N ASN A 25 -21.83 -6.06 -2.97
CA ASN A 25 -22.57 -5.31 -1.94
C ASN A 25 -21.77 -5.13 -0.63
N GLN A 26 -20.45 -4.94 -0.71
CA GLN A 26 -19.60 -4.63 0.44
C GLN A 26 -19.81 -3.17 0.83
N PRO A 27 -20.38 -2.86 2.03
CA PRO A 27 -20.62 -1.49 2.43
C PRO A 27 -19.32 -0.76 2.75
N SER A 28 -19.23 0.48 2.28
CA SER A 28 -18.14 1.40 2.62
C SER A 28 -18.64 2.81 2.92
N VAL A 29 -17.86 3.55 3.72
CA VAL A 29 -18.10 4.95 4.07
C VAL A 29 -16.80 5.73 3.91
N ARG A 30 -16.88 7.03 3.64
CA ARG A 30 -15.70 7.89 3.57
C ARG A 30 -15.50 8.67 4.86
N SER A 31 -14.31 8.57 5.44
CA SER A 31 -13.91 9.37 6.61
C SER A 31 -12.39 9.56 6.62
N LYS A 32 -11.88 10.50 7.40
CA LYS A 32 -10.42 10.67 7.53
C LYS A 32 -9.86 9.57 8.42
N LEU A 33 -8.91 8.80 7.91
CA LEU A 33 -8.13 7.83 8.69
C LEU A 33 -6.90 8.48 9.31
N ILE A 34 -6.42 7.92 10.42
CA ILE A 34 -5.16 8.36 11.04
C ILE A 34 -4.01 8.13 10.06
N VAL A 35 -3.95 6.94 9.48
CA VAL A 35 -2.98 6.50 8.47
C VAL A 35 -3.66 5.55 7.48
N GLY A 36 -3.10 5.45 6.27
CA GLY A 36 -3.57 4.56 5.21
C GLY A 36 -4.83 5.02 4.51
N ASP A 37 -5.34 4.11 3.68
CA ASP A 37 -6.41 4.28 2.71
C ASP A 37 -7.71 3.57 3.15
N TYR A 38 -7.59 2.40 3.77
CA TYR A 38 -8.71 1.54 4.13
C TYR A 38 -8.56 0.98 5.55
N ALA A 39 -9.64 1.03 6.33
CA ALA A 39 -9.71 0.38 7.64
C ALA A 39 -11.14 -0.11 7.90
N ARG A 40 -11.37 -0.84 8.99
CA ARG A 40 -12.74 -1.09 9.44
C ARG A 40 -13.30 0.08 10.22
N LEU A 41 -14.60 0.28 10.12
CA LEU A 41 -15.31 1.30 10.89
C LEU A 41 -15.23 1.03 12.40
N ASP A 42 -15.40 -0.23 12.79
CA ASP A 42 -15.47 -0.69 14.18
C ASP A 42 -14.12 -1.07 14.79
N ASN A 43 -13.10 -1.35 13.96
CA ASN A 43 -11.75 -1.72 14.41
C ASN A 43 -10.67 -1.14 13.50
N GLN A 44 -10.06 -0.03 13.91
CA GLN A 44 -8.98 0.64 13.16
C GLN A 44 -7.57 0.24 13.62
N THR A 45 -7.42 -0.86 14.38
CA THR A 45 -6.09 -1.36 14.79
C THR A 45 -5.26 -1.91 13.63
N VAL A 46 -5.89 -2.15 12.47
CA VAL A 46 -5.23 -2.42 11.21
C VAL A 46 -5.71 -1.40 10.18
N SER A 47 -4.76 -0.83 9.44
CA SER A 47 -5.04 0.05 8.32
C SER A 47 -4.23 -0.38 7.11
N ILE A 48 -4.81 -0.23 5.93
CA ILE A 48 -4.24 -0.65 4.66
C ILE A 48 -3.98 0.59 3.84
N ASP A 49 -2.76 0.74 3.34
CA ASP A 49 -2.38 1.73 2.33
C ASP A 49 -2.12 1.01 1.00
N THR A 50 -2.43 1.63 -0.12
CA THR A 50 -2.25 1.06 -1.44
C THR A 50 -1.27 1.87 -2.26
N LYS A 51 -0.38 1.18 -2.98
CA LYS A 51 0.60 1.76 -3.89
C LYS A 51 0.45 1.13 -5.26
N LYS A 52 0.47 1.95 -6.31
CA LYS A 52 0.14 1.51 -7.68
C LYS A 52 1.13 0.52 -8.27
N ASP A 53 2.39 0.59 -7.83
CA ASP A 53 3.51 -0.19 -8.37
C ASP A 53 4.74 -0.11 -7.47
N ILE A 54 5.76 -0.92 -7.78
CA ILE A 54 7.04 -0.97 -7.08
C ILE A 54 7.81 0.37 -7.25
N VAL A 55 7.56 1.12 -8.32
CA VAL A 55 8.17 2.45 -8.55
C VAL A 55 7.65 3.47 -7.52
N GLU A 56 6.35 3.49 -7.21
CA GLU A 56 5.76 4.40 -6.22
C GLU A 56 6.35 4.15 -4.84
N ILE A 57 6.33 2.90 -4.38
CA ILE A 57 6.89 2.55 -3.06
C ILE A 57 8.42 2.75 -3.03
N SER A 58 9.12 2.56 -4.14
CA SER A 58 10.53 2.93 -4.27
C SER A 58 10.75 4.42 -4.03
N GLY A 59 9.93 5.30 -4.62
CA GLY A 59 9.98 6.74 -4.39
C GLY A 59 9.58 7.13 -2.97
N ASN A 60 8.67 6.39 -2.35
CA ASN A 60 8.25 6.59 -0.95
C ASN A 60 9.31 6.17 0.05
N ILE A 61 10.06 5.09 -0.18
CA ILE A 61 11.05 4.59 0.78
C ILE A 61 12.45 5.15 0.50
N CYS A 62 12.85 5.28 -0.76
CA CYS A 62 14.23 5.61 -1.15
C CYS A 62 14.33 6.96 -1.90
N GLY A 63 13.24 7.70 -2.04
CA GLY A 63 13.18 8.95 -2.79
C GLY A 63 12.71 10.14 -1.95
N GLY A 64 12.31 11.22 -2.64
CA GLY A 64 11.94 12.49 -1.98
C GLY A 64 10.67 12.43 -1.11
N GLN A 65 9.92 11.33 -1.13
CA GLN A 65 8.75 11.14 -0.27
C GLN A 65 9.08 10.36 1.01
N HIS A 66 10.37 10.08 1.27
CA HIS A 66 10.85 9.31 2.43
C HIS A 66 10.32 9.84 3.76
N GLU A 67 10.52 11.12 4.05
CA GLU A 67 10.12 11.70 5.35
C GLU A 67 8.61 11.61 5.57
N ARG A 68 7.81 11.79 4.52
CA ARG A 68 6.35 11.64 4.62
C ARG A 68 5.95 10.19 4.92
N PHE A 69 6.47 9.24 4.15
CA PHE A 69 6.14 7.82 4.34
C PHE A 69 6.61 7.31 5.71
N ARG A 70 7.79 7.76 6.14
CA ARG A 70 8.33 7.50 7.47
C ARG A 70 7.43 8.06 8.57
N ALA A 71 6.97 9.30 8.45
CA ALA A 71 6.07 9.92 9.42
C ALA A 71 4.74 9.18 9.52
N GLU A 72 4.18 8.70 8.41
CA GLU A 72 2.98 7.86 8.41
C GLU A 72 3.23 6.52 9.12
N CYS A 73 4.35 5.84 8.86
CA CYS A 73 4.71 4.60 9.55
C CYS A 73 4.94 4.82 11.06
N GLU A 74 5.60 5.91 11.44
CA GLU A 74 5.84 6.24 12.84
C GLU A 74 4.53 6.57 13.57
N LEU A 75 3.62 7.32 12.93
CA LEU A 75 2.30 7.62 13.46
C LEU A 75 1.48 6.34 13.66
N ALA A 76 1.48 5.44 12.68
CA ALA A 76 0.82 4.14 12.78
C ALA A 76 1.28 3.39 14.04
N ARG A 77 2.61 3.27 14.21
CA ARG A 77 3.22 2.62 15.38
C ARG A 77 2.84 3.30 16.70
N LYS A 78 2.88 4.64 16.76
CA LYS A 78 2.51 5.41 17.97
C LYS A 78 1.05 5.19 18.37
N CYS A 79 0.17 5.02 17.40
CA CYS A 79 -1.25 4.76 17.63
C CYS A 79 -1.59 3.27 17.84
N GLY A 80 -0.61 2.36 17.81
CA GLY A 80 -0.85 0.92 17.89
C GLY A 80 -1.57 0.35 16.66
N ILE A 81 -1.44 1.02 15.51
CA ILE A 81 -2.06 0.62 14.24
C ILE A 81 -1.03 -0.19 13.44
N GLN A 82 -1.40 -1.42 13.07
CA GLN A 82 -0.67 -2.21 12.10
C GLN A 82 -0.95 -1.67 10.70
N LEU A 83 0.01 -0.92 10.15
CA LEU A 83 -0.05 -0.48 8.76
C LEU A 83 0.37 -1.63 7.83
N ILE A 84 -0.45 -1.92 6.83
CA ILE A 84 -0.19 -2.88 5.76
C ILE A 84 -0.20 -2.13 4.42
N VAL A 85 0.88 -2.20 3.67
CA VAL A 85 1.00 -1.55 2.36
C VAL A 85 0.83 -2.60 1.27
N LEU A 86 -0.27 -2.53 0.53
CA LEU A 86 -0.52 -3.35 -0.66
C LEU A 86 0.09 -2.67 -1.89
N ILE A 87 1.01 -3.35 -2.55
CA ILE A 87 1.72 -2.86 -3.74
C ILE A 87 1.14 -3.61 -4.94
N GLU A 88 0.46 -2.89 -5.85
CA GLU A 88 -0.26 -3.45 -7.02
C GLU A 88 0.67 -3.90 -8.18
N GLU A 89 1.81 -4.48 -7.84
CA GLU A 89 2.75 -5.09 -8.79
C GLU A 89 3.44 -6.27 -8.11
N VAL A 90 3.53 -7.41 -8.80
CA VAL A 90 4.25 -8.60 -8.30
C VAL A 90 5.67 -8.61 -8.85
N PRO A 91 6.71 -8.73 -7.99
CA PRO A 91 8.09 -8.84 -8.45
C PRO A 91 8.30 -10.05 -9.37
N PRO A 92 9.20 -9.96 -10.36
CA PRO A 92 9.55 -11.10 -11.20
C PRO A 92 9.99 -12.30 -10.36
N LYS A 93 9.42 -13.47 -10.65
CA LYS A 93 9.66 -14.72 -9.89
C LYS A 93 9.34 -14.60 -8.39
N GLY A 94 8.53 -13.63 -7.98
CA GLY A 94 8.17 -13.39 -6.58
C GLY A 94 9.29 -12.79 -5.73
N ASP A 95 10.40 -12.33 -6.34
CA ASP A 95 11.52 -11.76 -5.61
C ASP A 95 11.92 -10.39 -6.17
N LEU A 96 11.93 -9.38 -5.29
CA LEU A 96 12.40 -8.04 -5.60
C LEU A 96 13.82 -8.00 -6.13
N ASP A 97 14.69 -8.95 -5.79
CA ASP A 97 16.07 -8.97 -6.32
C ASP A 97 16.09 -9.10 -7.85
N ASN A 98 15.05 -9.69 -8.44
CA ASN A 98 14.88 -9.80 -9.90
C ASN A 98 14.17 -8.58 -10.53
N TRP A 99 13.67 -7.65 -9.72
CA TRP A 99 12.93 -6.50 -10.23
C TRP A 99 13.87 -5.45 -10.82
N GLN A 100 13.47 -4.94 -11.99
CA GLN A 100 14.13 -3.82 -12.66
C GLN A 100 13.10 -2.73 -12.92
N SER A 101 13.51 -1.48 -12.72
CA SER A 101 12.63 -0.35 -12.99
C SER A 101 12.18 -0.33 -14.45
N PRO A 102 10.87 -0.17 -14.71
CA PRO A 102 10.38 0.09 -16.05
C PRO A 102 11.05 1.31 -16.66
N LYS A 103 11.14 1.35 -17.99
CA LYS A 103 11.81 2.43 -18.72
C LYS A 103 10.79 3.42 -19.28
N THR A 104 11.17 4.68 -19.33
CA THR A 104 10.48 5.72 -20.12
C THR A 104 10.53 5.38 -21.61
N LYS A 105 9.75 6.10 -22.43
CA LYS A 105 9.83 6.02 -23.90
C LYS A 105 11.24 6.31 -24.45
N SER A 106 12.03 7.10 -23.73
CA SER A 106 13.42 7.42 -24.03
C SER A 106 14.43 6.40 -23.49
N GLY A 107 13.98 5.26 -22.94
CA GLY A 107 14.82 4.17 -22.48
C GLY A 107 15.45 4.37 -21.09
N LYS A 108 15.15 5.47 -20.39
CA LYS A 108 15.67 5.75 -19.05
C LYS A 108 14.81 5.04 -17.99
N PRO A 109 15.40 4.40 -16.96
CA PRO A 109 14.65 3.86 -15.83
C PRO A 109 13.77 4.92 -15.15
N LEU A 110 12.56 4.56 -14.71
CA LEU A 110 11.68 5.44 -13.94
C LEU A 110 12.22 5.71 -12.52
N THR A 111 13.01 4.78 -11.98
CA THR A 111 13.78 4.96 -10.74
C THR A 111 15.15 4.28 -10.88
N MET A 112 16.15 4.86 -10.23
CA MET A 112 17.50 4.30 -10.16
C MET A 112 17.66 3.28 -9.02
N VAL A 113 16.62 3.11 -8.19
CA VAL A 113 16.62 2.17 -7.07
C VAL A 113 16.54 0.75 -7.63
N LYS A 114 17.53 -0.07 -7.27
CA LYS A 114 17.55 -1.50 -7.59
C LYS A 114 16.60 -2.25 -6.65
N GLY A 115 15.97 -3.32 -7.14
CA GLY A 115 15.05 -4.12 -6.33
C GLY A 115 15.69 -4.69 -5.05
N SER A 116 16.97 -5.06 -5.09
CA SER A 116 17.72 -5.50 -3.90
C SER A 116 17.95 -4.42 -2.85
N VAL A 117 18.08 -3.16 -3.28
CA VAL A 117 18.16 -2.00 -2.37
C VAL A 117 16.80 -1.76 -1.75
N LEU A 118 15.73 -1.79 -2.55
CA LEU A 118 14.37 -1.62 -2.06
C LEU A 118 13.98 -2.72 -1.06
N LYS A 119 14.32 -3.98 -1.34
CA LYS A 119 14.09 -5.14 -0.45
C LYS A 119 14.69 -4.91 0.94
N LYS A 120 15.95 -4.47 1.01
CA LYS A 120 16.63 -4.13 2.27
C LYS A 120 15.99 -2.94 2.98
N ALA A 121 15.63 -1.91 2.24
CA ALA A 121 14.99 -0.72 2.80
C ALA A 121 13.60 -1.05 3.36
N MET A 122 12.79 -1.85 2.66
CA MET A 122 11.51 -2.36 3.14
C MET A 122 11.67 -3.18 4.43
N ALA A 123 12.65 -4.09 4.47
CA ALA A 123 12.94 -4.86 5.69
C ALA A 123 13.28 -3.94 6.89
N THR A 124 14.09 -2.90 6.64
CA THR A 124 14.40 -1.89 7.66
C THR A 124 13.16 -1.14 8.13
N MET A 125 12.26 -0.77 7.22
CA MET A 125 10.99 -0.09 7.56
C MET A 125 10.10 -1.00 8.41
N SER A 126 9.99 -2.28 8.04
CA SER A 126 9.23 -3.28 8.79
C SER A 126 9.80 -3.53 10.19
N GLU A 127 11.11 -3.66 10.33
CA GLU A 127 11.78 -3.85 11.63
C GLU A 127 11.59 -2.63 12.55
N ARG A 128 11.77 -1.41 12.03
CA ARG A 128 11.72 -0.19 12.84
C ARG A 128 10.31 0.27 13.18
N TYR A 129 9.38 0.13 12.26
CA TYR A 129 8.05 0.73 12.37
C TYR A 129 6.90 -0.29 12.43
N GLY A 130 7.19 -1.58 12.23
CA GLY A 130 6.17 -2.64 12.21
C GLY A 130 5.31 -2.67 10.95
N VAL A 131 5.58 -1.84 9.94
CA VAL A 131 4.81 -1.84 8.68
C VAL A 131 5.00 -3.16 7.92
N ARG A 132 3.92 -3.70 7.35
CA ARG A 132 3.97 -4.90 6.49
C ARG A 132 3.79 -4.51 5.03
N PHE A 133 4.44 -5.23 4.13
CA PHE A 133 4.32 -5.03 2.70
C PHE A 133 3.82 -6.31 2.04
N GLU A 134 2.84 -6.18 1.14
CA GLU A 134 2.34 -7.29 0.33
C GLU A 134 2.33 -6.89 -1.15
N PHE A 135 2.91 -7.74 -1.99
CA PHE A 135 2.86 -7.59 -3.43
C PHE A 135 1.65 -8.34 -3.98
N ILE A 136 0.85 -7.65 -4.78
CA ILE A 136 -0.42 -8.18 -5.27
C ILE A 136 -0.70 -7.72 -6.69
N THR A 137 -1.46 -8.51 -7.44
CA THR A 137 -1.98 -8.07 -8.74
C THR A 137 -3.18 -7.17 -8.53
N LYS A 138 -3.31 -6.14 -9.37
CA LYS A 138 -4.35 -5.11 -9.25
C LYS A 138 -5.78 -5.65 -9.20
N ASP A 139 -6.06 -6.73 -9.89
CA ASP A 139 -7.37 -7.41 -9.90
C ASP A 139 -7.73 -8.04 -8.54
N LYS A 140 -6.74 -8.33 -7.70
CA LYS A 140 -6.92 -8.97 -6.39
C LYS A 140 -6.90 -7.99 -5.21
N THR A 141 -6.47 -6.74 -5.42
CA THR A 141 -6.34 -5.74 -4.35
C THR A 141 -7.63 -5.58 -3.54
N ALA A 142 -8.78 -5.46 -4.22
CA ALA A 142 -10.06 -5.23 -3.56
C ALA A 142 -10.46 -6.39 -2.64
N GLN A 143 -10.32 -7.63 -3.13
CA GLN A 143 -10.60 -8.81 -2.33
C GLN A 143 -9.63 -8.92 -1.15
N ARG A 144 -8.35 -8.63 -1.38
CA ARG A 144 -7.34 -8.70 -0.32
C ARG A 144 -7.60 -7.70 0.82
N ILE A 145 -8.08 -6.51 0.50
CA ILE A 145 -8.52 -5.52 1.51
C ILE A 145 -9.59 -6.14 2.41
N ILE A 146 -10.61 -6.77 1.80
CA ILE A 146 -11.70 -7.41 2.56
C ILE A 146 -11.17 -8.57 3.40
N ASP A 147 -10.32 -9.42 2.84
CA ASP A 147 -9.77 -10.57 3.54
C ASP A 147 -8.96 -10.15 4.78
N ILE A 148 -8.07 -9.17 4.63
CA ILE A 148 -7.27 -8.64 5.74
C ILE A 148 -8.18 -8.10 6.83
N LEU A 149 -9.14 -7.24 6.46
CA LEU A 149 -10.01 -6.60 7.43
C LEU A 149 -11.02 -7.59 8.05
N SER A 150 -11.39 -8.67 7.38
CA SER A 150 -12.34 -9.65 7.94
C SER A 150 -11.73 -10.58 8.99
N THR A 151 -10.40 -10.61 9.13
CA THR A 151 -9.67 -11.53 10.03
C THR A 151 -9.23 -10.93 11.35
N ILE A 152 -9.59 -9.66 11.62
CA ILE A 152 -9.16 -8.87 12.79
C ILE A 152 -10.31 -8.53 13.74
#